data_AF-X0WL08-F1
#
_entry.id   AF-X0WL08-F1
#
_cell.length_a   1.000
_cell.length_b   1.000
_cell.length_c   1.000
_cell.angle_alpha   90.00
_cell.angle_beta   90.00
_cell.angle_gamma   90.00
#
_symmetry.space_group_name_H-M   'P 1'
#
loop_
_entity.id
_entity.type
_entity.pdbx_description
1 polymer ?
#
loop_
_entity_poly.entity_id
_entity_poly.type
_entity_poly.pdbx_seq_one_letter_code
_entity_poly.pdbx_strand_id
1 'polypeptide(L)'
;ANEHGVVIGNEAVFTREKPAPIGLTGMDLLRLALERSRTAKQTLEIIIDLLEEYGQGGNCGYRQKIYYMNTFLIADQEEAYVLETVKSWWAWKQVKDVWSISNIISLGKDYDACSPGLIENAIKKRYCKSEADFDFRKCYSDKIMTWGAKGTQREARSRNLLLQKKGTLATADFMAILRDHGGASEWAPDKSGGTICMHAADRLIRRSQSVCSLVGNIGKDRQFYYSTSAANPCMSPYHPIFLPDTVTPAGYLEGGAGYDA
;
A
#
# COMPACT_ATOMS: atom_id res chain seq x y z
N ALA A 1 9.59 8.64 -3.97
CA ALA A 1 9.71 10.08 -3.69
C ALA A 1 10.12 10.78 -4.97
N ASN A 2 9.69 12.02 -5.21
CA ASN A 2 10.21 12.84 -6.30
C ASN A 2 10.99 14.06 -5.79
N GLU A 3 11.56 14.85 -6.69
CA GLU A 3 12.36 16.05 -6.41
C GLU A 3 11.57 17.16 -5.68
N HIS A 4 10.24 17.08 -5.70
CA HIS A 4 9.35 18.01 -5.02
C HIS A 4 8.96 17.56 -3.61
N GLY A 5 9.49 16.41 -3.14
CA GLY A 5 9.20 15.89 -1.81
C GLY A 5 7.91 15.10 -1.69
N VAL A 6 7.27 14.77 -2.82
CA VAL A 6 6.09 13.91 -2.82
C VAL A 6 6.51 12.45 -2.68
N VAL A 7 5.89 11.74 -1.75
CA VAL A 7 6.05 10.29 -1.55
C VAL A 7 4.74 9.58 -1.80
N ILE A 8 4.83 8.38 -2.39
CA ILE A 8 3.68 7.53 -2.62
C ILE A 8 4.09 6.07 -2.42
N GLY A 9 3.17 5.29 -1.86
CA GLY A 9 3.22 3.83 -1.85
C GLY A 9 1.85 3.27 -2.19
N ASN A 10 1.81 2.10 -2.84
CA ASN A 10 0.57 1.41 -3.16
C ASN A 10 0.54 0.00 -2.55
N GLU A 11 -0.67 -0.54 -2.43
CA GLU A 11 -0.90 -1.92 -2.01
C GLU A 11 -2.01 -2.56 -2.84
N ALA A 12 -1.88 -3.85 -3.09
CA ALA A 12 -2.84 -4.61 -3.88
C ALA A 12 -4.13 -4.85 -3.09
N VAL A 13 -5.29 -4.45 -3.62
CA VAL A 13 -6.59 -4.72 -2.99
C VAL A 13 -7.47 -5.59 -3.91
N PHE A 14 -8.13 -6.57 -3.29
CA PHE A 14 -9.02 -7.48 -4.00
C PHE A 14 -10.47 -7.04 -3.84
N THR A 15 -11.11 -6.80 -4.97
CA THR A 15 -12.43 -6.18 -5.04
C THR A 15 -13.47 -7.11 -5.65
N ARG A 16 -14.74 -6.89 -5.31
CA ARG A 16 -15.87 -7.63 -5.88
C ARG A 16 -15.96 -7.44 -7.39
N GLU A 17 -15.75 -6.21 -7.83
CA GLU A 17 -15.59 -5.90 -9.25
C GLU A 17 -14.16 -6.19 -9.68
N LYS A 18 -14.00 -6.99 -10.74
CA LYS A 18 -12.69 -7.46 -11.17
C LYS A 18 -11.98 -6.43 -12.07
N PRO A 19 -10.63 -6.37 -12.02
CA PRO A 19 -9.84 -5.50 -12.89
C PRO A 19 -10.05 -5.82 -14.35
N ALA A 20 -9.83 -4.83 -15.21
CA ALA A 20 -9.82 -5.06 -16.65
C ALA A 20 -8.61 -5.93 -17.04
N PRO A 21 -8.71 -6.76 -18.10
CA PRO A 21 -7.57 -7.53 -18.59
C PRO A 21 -6.40 -6.64 -19.05
N ILE A 22 -6.72 -5.43 -19.50
CA ILE A 22 -5.81 -4.39 -19.98
C ILE A 22 -6.22 -3.07 -19.31
N GLY A 23 -5.25 -2.27 -18.91
CA GLY A 23 -5.43 -0.96 -18.26
C GLY A 23 -4.12 -0.54 -17.60
N LEU A 24 -4.15 0.57 -16.86
CA LEU A 24 -3.00 0.98 -16.06
C LEU A 24 -2.92 0.13 -14.79
N THR A 25 -1.73 -0.39 -14.47
CA THR A 25 -1.49 -1.03 -13.17
C THR A 25 -1.30 0.04 -12.09
N GLY A 26 -1.36 -0.35 -10.82
CA GLY A 26 -1.00 0.55 -9.72
C GLY A 26 0.41 1.12 -9.84
N MET A 27 1.34 0.31 -10.35
CA MET A 27 2.73 0.72 -10.58
C MET A 27 2.85 1.76 -11.70
N ASP A 28 2.03 1.64 -12.75
CA ASP A 28 1.95 2.65 -13.80
C ASP A 28 1.39 3.95 -13.25
N LEU A 29 0.28 3.88 -12.52
CA LEU A 29 -0.38 5.03 -11.91
C LEU A 29 0.56 5.80 -10.98
N LEU A 30 1.22 5.13 -10.03
CA LEU A 30 2.10 5.81 -9.08
C LEU A 30 3.33 6.42 -9.76
N ARG A 31 3.90 5.75 -10.76
CA ARG A 31 5.06 6.28 -11.51
C ARG A 31 4.67 7.49 -12.33
N LEU A 32 3.60 7.39 -13.13
CA LEU A 32 3.13 8.48 -13.98
C LEU A 32 2.75 9.71 -13.16
N ALA A 33 2.12 9.51 -11.99
CA ALA A 33 1.75 10.59 -11.10
C ALA A 33 2.96 11.25 -10.44
N LEU A 34 3.94 10.48 -9.96
CA LEU A 34 5.17 11.06 -9.39
C LEU A 34 5.96 11.90 -10.40
N GLU A 35 6.02 11.47 -11.65
CA GLU A 35 6.72 12.20 -12.74
C GLU A 35 6.04 13.53 -13.12
N ARG A 36 4.78 13.74 -12.71
CA ARG A 36 3.94 14.86 -13.17
C ARG A 36 3.43 15.77 -12.04
N SER A 37 3.76 15.47 -10.79
CA SER A 37 3.22 16.15 -9.62
C SER A 37 4.27 16.87 -8.79
N ARG A 38 3.86 17.96 -8.15
CA ARG A 38 4.65 18.75 -7.21
C ARG A 38 4.12 18.69 -5.78
N THR A 39 2.88 18.25 -5.60
CA THR A 39 2.22 18.11 -4.29
C THR A 39 1.46 16.81 -4.22
N ALA A 40 1.19 16.33 -3.01
CA ALA A 40 0.39 15.12 -2.77
C ALA A 40 -1.04 15.25 -3.32
N LYS A 41 -1.65 16.44 -3.20
CA LYS A 41 -2.95 16.71 -3.81
C LYS A 41 -2.91 16.61 -5.34
N GLN A 42 -1.88 17.16 -5.98
CA GLN A 42 -1.73 17.05 -7.44
C GLN A 42 -1.51 15.59 -7.88
N THR A 43 -0.74 14.81 -7.11
CA THR A 43 -0.58 13.36 -7.36
C THR A 43 -1.91 12.62 -7.26
N LEU A 44 -2.72 12.92 -6.24
CA LEU A 44 -4.06 12.36 -6.07
C LEU A 44 -4.93 12.63 -7.30
N GLU A 45 -4.97 13.89 -7.76
CA GLU A 45 -5.75 14.32 -8.92
C GLU A 45 -5.28 13.64 -10.21
N ILE A 46 -3.97 13.59 -10.45
CA ILE A 46 -3.42 12.92 -11.64
C ILE A 46 -3.74 11.43 -11.65
N ILE A 47 -3.70 10.74 -10.50
CA ILE A 47 -4.09 9.32 -10.46
C ILE A 47 -5.58 9.18 -10.79
N ILE A 48 -6.44 10.06 -10.28
CA ILE A 48 -7.87 10.05 -10.60
C ILE A 48 -8.10 10.28 -12.10
N ASP A 49 -7.47 11.28 -12.70
CA ASP A 49 -7.62 11.59 -14.12
C ASP A 49 -7.18 10.40 -14.99
N LEU A 50 -6.01 9.83 -14.71
CA LEU A 50 -5.51 8.65 -15.42
C LEU A 50 -6.43 7.43 -15.25
N LEU A 51 -6.98 7.25 -14.06
CA LEU A 51 -7.89 6.16 -13.73
C LEU A 51 -9.23 6.29 -14.47
N GLU A 52 -9.75 7.51 -14.58
CA GLU A 52 -11.00 7.81 -15.28
C GLU A 52 -10.85 7.71 -16.80
N GLU A 53 -9.72 8.17 -17.35
CA GLU A 53 -9.45 8.15 -18.79
C GLU A 53 -9.06 6.76 -19.30
N TYR A 54 -8.13 6.07 -18.62
CA TYR A 54 -7.51 4.84 -19.12
C TYR A 54 -7.96 3.58 -18.38
N GLY A 55 -8.62 3.73 -17.23
CA GLY A 55 -9.02 2.61 -16.39
C GLY A 55 -7.83 1.90 -15.73
N GLN A 56 -8.16 0.89 -14.93
CA GLN A 56 -7.18 0.09 -14.18
C GLN A 56 -7.33 -1.40 -14.48
N GLY A 57 -6.18 -2.04 -14.67
CA GLY A 57 -6.11 -3.44 -15.09
C GLY A 57 -4.71 -3.89 -15.44
N GLY A 58 -4.61 -5.02 -16.13
CA GLY A 58 -3.34 -5.61 -16.54
C GLY A 58 -2.77 -6.64 -15.56
N ASN A 59 -1.80 -7.41 -16.04
CA ASN A 59 -1.14 -8.43 -15.23
C ASN A 59 -0.13 -7.79 -14.27
N CYS A 60 -0.39 -7.89 -12.97
CA CYS A 60 0.48 -7.38 -11.91
C CYS A 60 1.46 -8.42 -11.35
N GLY A 61 1.49 -9.64 -11.90
CA GLY A 61 2.33 -10.72 -11.39
C GLY A 61 3.49 -11.06 -12.33
N TYR A 62 4.66 -11.26 -11.72
CA TYR A 62 5.89 -11.66 -12.43
C TYR A 62 5.87 -13.12 -12.88
N ARG A 63 5.61 -14.06 -11.96
CA ARG A 63 5.63 -15.52 -12.23
C ARG A 63 4.28 -16.12 -12.60
N GLN A 64 3.20 -15.47 -12.18
CA GLN A 64 1.82 -15.93 -12.39
C GLN A 64 0.97 -14.72 -12.72
N LYS A 65 -0.12 -14.93 -13.47
CA LYS A 65 -1.08 -13.86 -13.74
C LYS A 65 -1.82 -13.50 -12.46
N ILE A 66 -1.68 -12.26 -12.00
CA ILE A 66 -2.38 -11.74 -10.82
C ILE A 66 -3.00 -10.41 -11.20
N TYR A 67 -4.28 -10.25 -10.90
CA TYR A 67 -5.06 -9.05 -11.19
C TYR A 67 -5.64 -8.52 -9.88
N TYR A 68 -5.37 -7.25 -9.58
CA TYR A 68 -5.90 -6.56 -8.40
C TYR A 68 -6.10 -5.08 -8.70
N MET A 69 -6.87 -4.40 -7.83
CA MET A 69 -6.94 -2.94 -7.80
C MET A 69 -5.93 -2.40 -6.80
N ASN A 70 -5.78 -1.08 -6.68
CA ASN A 70 -4.78 -0.49 -5.80
C ASN A 70 -5.39 0.47 -4.78
N THR A 71 -4.82 0.44 -3.59
CA THR A 71 -4.89 1.55 -2.62
C THR A 71 -3.56 2.28 -2.64
N PHE A 72 -3.58 3.60 -2.45
CA PHE A 72 -2.42 4.47 -2.45
C PHE A 72 -2.39 5.26 -1.15
N LEU A 73 -1.21 5.35 -0.54
CA LEU A 73 -0.88 6.37 0.45
C LEU A 73 0.02 7.39 -0.23
N ILE A 74 -0.42 8.65 -0.22
CA ILE A 74 0.24 9.77 -0.89
C ILE A 74 0.52 10.82 0.17
N ALA A 75 1.73 11.38 0.23
CA ALA A 75 2.04 12.43 1.17
C ALA A 75 3.12 13.38 0.64
N ASP A 76 3.09 14.61 1.13
CA ASP A 76 4.17 15.58 1.04
C ASP A 76 4.40 16.23 2.42
N GLN A 77 5.08 17.37 2.47
CA GLN A 77 5.43 18.04 3.72
C GLN A 77 4.23 18.67 4.45
N GLU A 78 3.12 18.90 3.75
CA GLU A 78 1.95 19.62 4.26
C GLU A 78 0.76 18.70 4.48
N GLU A 79 0.60 17.66 3.65
CA GLU A 79 -0.62 16.87 3.61
C GLU A 79 -0.39 15.41 3.20
N ALA A 80 -1.35 14.57 3.58
CA ALA A 80 -1.37 13.16 3.23
C ALA A 80 -2.79 12.71 2.85
N TYR A 81 -2.86 11.73 1.96
CA TYR A 81 -4.08 11.19 1.39
C TYR A 81 -4.04 9.67 1.34
N VAL A 82 -5.19 9.05 1.54
CA VAL A 82 -5.45 7.67 1.12
C VAL A 82 -6.41 7.71 -0.06
N LEU A 83 -6.06 7.03 -1.16
CA LEU A 83 -6.88 6.87 -2.37
C LEU A 83 -7.09 5.38 -2.62
N GLU A 84 -8.33 4.95 -2.74
CA GLU A 84 -8.65 3.54 -2.94
C GLU A 84 -9.55 3.35 -4.14
N THR A 85 -9.24 2.35 -4.96
CA THR A 85 -9.78 2.24 -6.32
C THR A 85 -10.52 0.93 -6.56
N VAL A 86 -11.54 0.98 -7.41
CA VAL A 86 -12.32 -0.17 -7.91
C VAL A 86 -12.65 0.08 -9.37
N LYS A 87 -11.90 -0.54 -10.30
CA LYS A 87 -11.92 -0.20 -11.74
C LYS A 87 -11.58 1.28 -11.92
N SER A 88 -12.43 2.03 -12.60
CA SER A 88 -12.33 3.49 -12.75
C SER A 88 -12.93 4.25 -11.56
N TRP A 89 -13.58 3.56 -10.63
CA TRP A 89 -14.14 4.19 -9.45
C TRP A 89 -13.08 4.40 -8.37
N TRP A 90 -13.28 5.42 -7.55
CA TRP A 90 -12.37 5.80 -6.48
C TRP A 90 -13.11 6.41 -5.29
N ALA A 91 -12.49 6.31 -4.12
CA ALA A 91 -12.80 7.11 -2.94
C ALA A 91 -11.47 7.55 -2.30
N TRP A 92 -11.43 8.77 -1.76
CA TRP A 92 -10.24 9.25 -1.06
C TRP A 92 -10.58 9.96 0.25
N LYS A 93 -9.59 10.02 1.13
CA LYS A 93 -9.62 10.77 2.38
C LYS A 93 -8.30 11.48 2.62
N GLN A 94 -8.36 12.73 3.06
CA GLN A 94 -7.20 13.42 3.61
C GLN A 94 -6.93 12.91 5.03
N VAL A 95 -5.72 12.42 5.24
CA VAL A 95 -5.27 11.90 6.53
C VAL A 95 -4.88 13.07 7.42
N LYS A 96 -5.54 13.20 8.58
CA LYS A 96 -5.25 14.26 9.56
C LYS A 96 -4.30 13.83 10.69
N ASP A 97 -4.20 12.52 10.93
CA ASP A 97 -3.40 11.96 12.01
C ASP A 97 -2.57 10.77 11.51
N VAL A 98 -3.09 9.55 11.68
CA VAL A 98 -2.42 8.31 11.33
C VAL A 98 -3.33 7.46 10.46
N TRP A 99 -2.75 6.81 9.46
CA TRP A 99 -3.44 5.85 8.62
C TRP A 99 -2.51 4.70 8.24
N SER A 100 -3.10 3.57 7.91
CA SER A 100 -2.39 2.41 7.37
C SER A 100 -3.28 1.69 6.38
N ILE A 101 -2.66 1.11 5.37
CA ILE A 101 -3.31 0.29 4.34
C ILE A 101 -2.74 -1.12 4.37
N SER A 102 -3.46 -2.06 3.77
CA SER A 102 -3.06 -3.47 3.59
C SER A 102 -3.82 -4.01 2.38
N ASN A 103 -3.81 -5.32 2.16
CA ASN A 103 -4.56 -5.96 1.07
C ASN A 103 -6.08 -6.03 1.32
N ILE A 104 -6.67 -4.91 1.73
CA ILE A 104 -8.11 -4.66 1.92
C ILE A 104 -8.38 -3.15 1.76
N ILE A 105 -9.56 -2.81 1.26
CA ILE A 105 -10.06 -1.43 1.28
C ILE A 105 -10.14 -0.95 2.73
N SER A 106 -9.45 0.14 3.05
CA SER A 106 -9.39 0.74 4.38
C SER A 106 -10.51 1.76 4.62
N LEU A 107 -10.99 2.42 3.58
CA LEU A 107 -12.05 3.42 3.64
C LEU A 107 -13.43 2.76 3.80
N GLY A 108 -14.11 3.08 4.90
CA GLY A 108 -15.47 2.62 5.20
C GLY A 108 -16.52 3.64 4.82
N LYS A 109 -17.24 4.16 5.83
CA LYS A 109 -18.13 5.32 5.68
C LYS A 109 -17.41 6.66 5.73
N ASP A 110 -16.20 6.68 6.28
CA ASP A 110 -15.39 7.87 6.46
C ASP A 110 -14.46 8.05 5.25
N TYR A 111 -14.89 8.90 4.32
CA TYR A 111 -14.16 9.35 3.14
C TYR A 111 -14.59 10.80 2.83
N ASP A 112 -13.73 11.55 2.15
CA ASP A 112 -13.99 12.98 1.90
C ASP A 112 -14.63 13.20 0.52
N ALA A 113 -14.26 12.39 -0.48
CA ALA A 113 -14.92 12.37 -1.79
C ALA A 113 -14.83 10.99 -2.44
N CYS A 114 -15.72 10.75 -3.40
CA CYS A 114 -15.72 9.56 -4.24
C CYS A 114 -16.17 9.88 -5.66
N SER A 115 -15.97 8.94 -6.60
CA SER A 115 -16.43 9.12 -7.98
C SER A 115 -17.94 9.38 -8.04
N PRO A 116 -18.39 10.27 -8.95
CA PRO A 116 -19.81 10.37 -9.29
C PRO A 116 -20.33 9.02 -9.77
N GLY A 117 -21.50 8.55 -9.32
CA GLY A 117 -22.05 7.25 -9.74
C GLY A 117 -21.60 6.05 -8.90
N LEU A 118 -20.60 6.19 -8.01
CA LEU A 118 -20.06 5.07 -7.23
C LEU A 118 -21.12 4.45 -6.30
N ILE A 119 -21.92 5.30 -5.65
CA ILE A 119 -22.94 4.87 -4.69
C ILE A 119 -24.14 4.29 -5.44
N GLU A 120 -24.58 4.93 -6.53
CA GLU A 120 -25.65 4.42 -7.38
C GLU A 120 -25.29 3.04 -7.96
N ASN A 121 -24.03 2.85 -8.38
CA ASN A 121 -23.54 1.54 -8.82
C ASN A 121 -23.64 0.51 -7.69
N ALA A 122 -23.22 0.86 -6.47
CA ALA A 122 -23.30 -0.04 -5.31
C ALA A 122 -24.77 -0.45 -5.01
N ILE A 123 -25.72 0.49 -5.07
CA ILE A 123 -27.16 0.21 -4.87
C ILE A 123 -27.69 -0.67 -6.01
N LYS A 124 -27.39 -0.33 -7.27
CA LYS A 124 -27.79 -1.10 -8.47
C LYS A 124 -27.27 -2.55 -8.41
N LYS A 125 -26.05 -2.74 -7.88
CA LYS A 125 -25.44 -4.05 -7.66
C LYS A 125 -25.88 -4.74 -6.36
N ARG A 126 -26.75 -4.10 -5.57
CA ARG A 126 -27.24 -4.57 -4.26
C ARG A 126 -26.11 -4.81 -3.25
N TYR A 127 -25.04 -4.02 -3.33
CA TYR A 127 -23.94 -4.05 -2.37
C TYR A 127 -24.29 -3.28 -1.09
N CYS A 128 -25.15 -2.26 -1.20
CA CYS A 128 -25.86 -1.58 -0.12
C CYS A 128 -27.34 -1.39 -0.50
N LYS A 129 -28.19 -1.02 0.47
CA LYS A 129 -29.63 -0.80 0.25
C LYS A 129 -29.96 0.66 -0.12
N SER A 130 -29.16 1.59 0.38
CA SER A 130 -29.34 3.04 0.21
C SER A 130 -27.99 3.74 0.29
N GLU A 131 -27.97 5.03 -0.02
CA GLU A 131 -26.80 5.90 0.15
C GLU A 131 -26.37 6.00 1.63
N ALA A 132 -27.32 6.09 2.56
CA ALA A 132 -27.03 6.12 4.00
C ALA A 132 -26.33 4.83 4.51
N ASP A 133 -26.57 3.71 3.83
CA ASP A 133 -25.96 2.42 4.13
C ASP A 133 -24.59 2.22 3.46
N PHE A 134 -24.18 3.14 2.59
CA PHE A 134 -22.93 3.00 1.84
C PHE A 134 -21.72 2.98 2.77
N ASP A 135 -20.83 2.02 2.52
CA ASP A 135 -19.57 1.79 3.22
C ASP A 135 -18.64 1.18 2.17
N PHE A 136 -17.63 1.91 1.73
CA PHE A 136 -16.84 1.57 0.55
C PHE A 136 -16.15 0.21 0.70
N ARG A 137 -15.52 -0.03 1.86
CA ARG A 137 -14.94 -1.32 2.26
C ARG A 137 -15.96 -2.45 2.20
N LYS A 138 -17.12 -2.31 2.85
CA LYS A 138 -18.14 -3.38 2.86
C LYS A 138 -18.73 -3.65 1.48
N CYS A 139 -18.94 -2.60 0.70
CA CYS A 139 -19.57 -2.68 -0.61
C CYS A 139 -18.66 -3.34 -1.64
N TYR A 140 -17.37 -3.00 -1.65
CA TYR A 140 -16.48 -3.35 -2.76
C TYR A 140 -15.35 -4.32 -2.43
N SER A 141 -15.06 -4.63 -1.16
CA SER A 141 -14.03 -5.64 -0.85
C SER A 141 -14.49 -7.05 -1.22
N ASP A 142 -13.60 -7.83 -1.84
CA ASP A 142 -13.77 -9.28 -2.02
C ASP A 142 -13.44 -10.00 -0.72
N LYS A 143 -14.45 -10.58 -0.07
CA LYS A 143 -14.30 -11.21 1.25
C LYS A 143 -13.38 -12.44 1.22
N ILE A 144 -13.39 -13.22 0.15
CA ILE A 144 -12.67 -14.50 0.06
C ILE A 144 -11.18 -14.23 -0.17
N MET A 145 -10.87 -13.42 -1.18
CA MET A 145 -9.49 -13.09 -1.52
C MET A 145 -8.82 -12.29 -0.41
N THR A 146 -9.56 -11.38 0.23
CA THR A 146 -9.04 -10.58 1.32
C THR A 146 -8.76 -11.42 2.58
N TRP A 147 -9.60 -12.42 2.87
CA TRP A 147 -9.36 -13.37 3.94
C TRP A 147 -8.07 -14.17 3.69
N GLY A 148 -7.87 -14.67 2.46
CA GLY A 148 -6.65 -15.38 2.07
C GLY A 148 -5.39 -14.51 2.14
N ALA A 149 -5.49 -13.24 1.77
CA ALA A 149 -4.37 -12.27 1.83
C ALA A 149 -4.06 -11.78 3.26
N LYS A 150 -4.89 -12.16 4.25
CA LYS A 150 -4.81 -11.70 5.65
C LYS A 150 -4.70 -10.17 5.78
N GLY A 151 -5.35 -9.46 4.86
CA GLY A 151 -5.29 -8.00 4.77
C GLY A 151 -5.88 -7.34 6.02
N THR A 152 -7.05 -7.82 6.46
CA THR A 152 -7.76 -7.35 7.65
C THR A 152 -6.91 -7.40 8.91
N GLN A 153 -6.22 -8.51 9.18
CA GLN A 153 -5.44 -8.68 10.41
C GLN A 153 -4.24 -7.73 10.43
N ARG A 154 -3.52 -7.60 9.31
CA ARG A 154 -2.37 -6.69 9.20
C ARG A 154 -2.77 -5.22 9.27
N GLU A 155 -3.88 -4.86 8.62
CA GLU A 155 -4.41 -3.49 8.68
C GLU A 155 -4.81 -3.13 10.11
N ALA A 156 -5.60 -3.98 10.78
CA ALA A 156 -5.99 -3.77 12.17
C ALA A 156 -4.77 -3.68 13.11
N ARG A 157 -3.77 -4.56 12.94
CA ARG A 157 -2.55 -4.55 13.76
C ARG A 157 -1.74 -3.27 13.56
N SER A 158 -1.44 -2.92 12.31
CA SER A 158 -0.67 -1.71 12.00
C SER A 158 -1.39 -0.44 12.46
N ARG A 159 -2.71 -0.37 12.24
CA ARG A 159 -3.53 0.76 12.68
C ARG A 159 -3.53 0.90 14.19
N ASN A 160 -3.67 -0.20 14.92
CA ASN A 160 -3.66 -0.19 16.38
C ASN A 160 -2.30 0.28 16.93
N LEU A 161 -1.18 -0.20 16.38
CA LEU A 161 0.16 0.23 16.78
C LEU A 161 0.40 1.73 16.52
N LEU A 162 -0.08 2.25 15.39
CA LEU A 162 -0.02 3.69 15.09
C LEU A 162 -0.85 4.51 16.09
N LEU A 163 -2.08 4.08 16.38
CA LEU A 163 -2.98 4.79 17.28
C LEU A 163 -2.45 4.82 18.73
N GLN A 164 -1.80 3.76 19.20
CA GLN A 164 -1.20 3.70 20.54
C GLN A 164 -0.11 4.76 20.76
N LYS A 165 0.55 5.21 19.69
CA LYS A 165 1.61 6.22 19.74
C LYS A 165 1.23 7.52 19.04
N LYS A 166 -0.06 7.73 18.75
CA LYS A 166 -0.55 8.93 18.07
C LYS A 166 -0.05 10.19 18.79
N GLY A 167 0.51 11.12 18.03
CA GLY A 167 1.08 12.37 18.55
C GLY A 167 2.52 12.27 19.07
N THR A 168 3.06 11.06 19.24
CA THR A 168 4.44 10.83 19.69
C THR A 168 5.22 9.89 18.76
N LEU A 169 4.71 9.61 17.56
CA LEU A 169 5.35 8.73 16.59
C LEU A 169 6.68 9.31 16.12
N ALA A 170 7.73 8.52 16.25
CA ALA A 170 9.04 8.76 15.67
C ALA A 170 9.35 7.75 14.55
N THR A 171 10.38 8.03 13.75
CA THR A 171 10.85 7.13 12.68
C THR A 171 11.13 5.71 13.19
N ALA A 172 11.69 5.57 14.40
CA ALA A 172 11.95 4.27 15.02
C ALA A 172 10.68 3.46 15.29
N ASP A 173 9.54 4.12 15.53
CA ASP A 173 8.25 3.44 15.74
C ASP A 173 7.74 2.83 14.43
N PHE A 174 7.85 3.54 13.31
CA PHE A 174 7.51 2.99 11.99
C PHE A 174 8.41 1.81 11.64
N MET A 175 9.72 1.89 11.92
CA MET A 175 10.63 0.77 11.76
C MET A 175 10.20 -0.44 12.59
N ALA A 176 9.80 -0.23 13.85
CA ALA A 176 9.32 -1.31 14.72
C ALA A 176 8.00 -1.90 14.23
N ILE A 177 7.05 -1.08 13.77
CA ILE A 177 5.77 -1.53 13.20
C ILE A 177 6.00 -2.42 11.98
N LEU A 178 6.90 -2.02 11.08
CA LEU A 178 7.22 -2.80 9.87
C LEU A 178 7.97 -4.11 10.17
N ARG A 179 8.46 -4.29 11.40
CA ARG A 179 9.06 -5.52 11.92
C ARG A 179 8.08 -6.41 12.67
N ASP A 180 6.85 -5.96 12.90
CA ASP A 180 5.92 -6.61 13.84
C ASP A 180 5.32 -7.93 13.34
N HIS A 181 5.16 -8.86 14.29
CA HIS A 181 4.61 -10.20 14.09
C HIS A 181 3.28 -10.47 14.82
N GLY A 182 2.51 -9.43 15.14
CA GLY A 182 1.17 -9.57 15.72
C GLY A 182 1.15 -9.90 17.22
N GLY A 183 2.29 -9.93 17.90
CA GLY A 183 2.40 -10.06 19.36
C GLY A 183 2.00 -11.42 19.96
N ALA A 184 1.89 -12.48 19.14
CA ALA A 184 1.63 -13.83 19.64
C ALA A 184 2.88 -14.41 20.32
N SER A 185 2.71 -15.02 21.50
CA SER A 185 3.81 -15.60 22.29
C SER A 185 4.53 -16.77 21.60
N GLU A 186 3.85 -17.46 20.69
CA GLU A 186 4.37 -18.63 19.97
C GLU A 186 4.60 -18.36 18.48
N TRP A 187 4.77 -17.10 18.08
CA TRP A 187 5.02 -16.80 16.67
C TRP A 187 6.33 -17.44 16.19
N ALA A 188 6.26 -18.15 15.07
CA ALA A 188 7.43 -18.71 14.40
C ALA A 188 7.32 -18.51 12.87
N PRO A 189 8.43 -18.16 12.18
CA PRO A 189 8.40 -17.80 10.76
C PRO A 189 7.97 -18.93 9.82
N ASP A 190 8.12 -20.19 10.23
CA ASP A 190 7.70 -21.39 9.50
C ASP A 190 6.21 -21.71 9.74
N LYS A 191 5.69 -21.48 10.94
CA LYS A 191 4.32 -21.87 11.35
C LYS A 191 3.29 -20.76 11.23
N SER A 192 3.67 -19.53 11.55
CA SER A 192 2.79 -18.37 11.65
C SER A 192 2.85 -17.52 10.38
N GLY A 193 1.79 -16.78 10.06
CA GLY A 193 1.79 -15.93 8.86
C GLY A 193 0.64 -14.93 8.80
N GLY A 194 0.72 -13.99 7.86
CA GLY A 194 -0.19 -12.83 7.78
C GLY A 194 0.11 -11.74 8.80
N THR A 195 1.38 -11.62 9.16
CA THR A 195 1.94 -10.56 9.99
C THR A 195 2.49 -9.44 9.12
N ILE A 196 2.71 -8.26 9.70
CA ILE A 196 3.22 -7.09 8.96
C ILE A 196 4.57 -7.42 8.33
N CYS A 197 5.52 -7.93 9.12
CA CYS A 197 6.70 -8.59 8.59
C CYS A 197 6.34 -10.03 8.20
N MET A 198 6.16 -10.28 6.91
CA MET A 198 5.75 -11.60 6.40
C MET A 198 6.98 -12.43 6.05
N HIS A 199 7.03 -13.67 6.52
CA HIS A 199 8.10 -14.62 6.21
C HIS A 199 7.60 -15.70 5.25
N ALA A 200 8.42 -16.06 4.27
CA ALA A 200 8.20 -17.25 3.48
C ALA A 200 8.39 -18.48 4.38
N ALA A 201 7.68 -19.55 4.08
CA ALA A 201 7.88 -20.83 4.76
C ALA A 201 7.85 -21.96 3.75
N ASP A 202 6.69 -22.60 3.59
CA ASP A 202 6.56 -23.73 2.70
C ASP A 202 6.36 -23.30 1.24
N ARG A 203 7.06 -24.00 0.33
CA ARG A 203 7.01 -23.75 -1.12
C ARG A 203 5.65 -24.05 -1.74
N LEU A 204 4.69 -24.68 -1.08
CA LEU A 204 3.34 -24.90 -1.61
C LEU A 204 2.35 -23.91 -1.02
N ILE A 205 2.54 -23.48 0.23
CA ILE A 205 1.51 -22.76 1.00
C ILE A 205 1.84 -21.26 1.17
N ARG A 206 3.13 -20.88 1.30
CA ARG A 206 3.55 -19.50 1.56
C ARG A 206 4.92 -19.20 0.92
N ARG A 207 4.89 -18.90 -0.38
CA ARG A 207 6.08 -18.59 -1.20
C ARG A 207 6.57 -17.14 -1.11
N SER A 208 5.75 -16.23 -0.59
CA SER A 208 6.04 -14.79 -0.56
C SER A 208 6.54 -14.36 0.82
N GLN A 209 7.36 -13.31 0.85
CA GLN A 209 7.85 -12.67 2.07
C GLN A 209 7.97 -11.15 1.87
N SER A 210 8.09 -10.40 2.97
CA SER A 210 8.48 -8.99 2.92
C SER A 210 9.89 -8.90 2.34
N VAL A 211 10.04 -8.20 1.21
CA VAL A 211 11.30 -8.12 0.46
C VAL A 211 12.15 -6.90 0.82
N CYS A 212 11.52 -5.89 1.40
CA CYS A 212 12.15 -4.64 1.78
C CYS A 212 11.22 -3.92 2.77
N SER A 213 11.79 -3.03 3.58
CA SER A 213 11.06 -1.99 4.28
C SER A 213 11.68 -0.63 3.96
N LEU A 214 10.82 0.39 3.85
CA LEU A 214 11.21 1.78 3.61
C LEU A 214 10.46 2.66 4.61
N VAL A 215 11.19 3.52 5.31
CA VAL A 215 10.62 4.54 6.21
C VAL A 215 11.16 5.90 5.80
N GLY A 216 10.27 6.82 5.47
CA GLY A 216 10.60 8.21 5.16
C GLY A 216 10.10 9.17 6.24
N ASN A 217 10.87 10.22 6.51
CA ASN A 217 10.40 11.41 7.20
C ASN A 217 10.52 12.58 6.21
N ILE A 218 9.40 13.25 5.96
CA ILE A 218 9.24 14.29 4.95
C ILE A 218 8.89 15.64 5.60
N GLY A 219 9.70 16.08 6.55
CA GLY A 219 9.50 17.37 7.21
C GLY A 219 9.85 18.58 6.33
N LYS A 220 9.38 19.76 6.74
CA LYS A 220 9.56 21.04 6.02
C LYS A 220 11.03 21.34 5.67
N ASP A 221 11.94 21.08 6.61
CA ASP A 221 13.36 21.44 6.45
C ASP A 221 14.23 20.30 5.90
N ARG A 222 13.68 19.09 5.73
CA ARG A 222 14.14 17.84 6.38
C ARG A 222 13.57 16.59 5.70
N GLN A 223 14.15 16.09 4.61
CA GLN A 223 13.77 14.79 4.05
C GLN A 223 14.86 13.74 4.26
N PHE A 224 14.50 12.61 4.87
CA PHE A 224 15.40 11.47 5.01
C PHE A 224 14.64 10.16 4.96
N TYR A 225 15.32 9.13 4.42
CA TYR A 225 14.74 7.82 4.20
C TYR A 225 15.66 6.75 4.77
N TYR A 226 15.07 5.65 5.21
CA TYR A 226 15.77 4.46 5.65
C TYR A 226 15.21 3.24 4.95
N SER A 227 16.07 2.36 4.49
CA SER A 227 15.65 1.09 3.91
C SER A 227 16.41 -0.08 4.50
N THR A 228 15.74 -1.24 4.58
CA THR A 228 16.44 -2.48 4.87
C THR A 228 17.25 -3.00 3.68
N SER A 229 16.87 -2.61 2.45
CA SER A 229 17.46 -3.12 1.20
C SER A 229 17.59 -4.66 1.15
N ALA A 230 16.80 -5.36 1.97
CA ALA A 230 16.86 -6.79 2.22
C ALA A 230 15.50 -7.28 2.74
N ALA A 231 15.24 -8.56 2.49
CA ALA A 231 14.04 -9.24 2.96
C ALA A 231 13.97 -9.33 4.48
N ASN A 232 12.78 -9.66 4.99
CA ASN A 232 12.51 -9.89 6.41
C ASN A 232 12.98 -8.73 7.30
N PRO A 233 12.28 -7.57 7.29
CA PRO A 233 12.68 -6.37 8.02
C PRO A 233 13.03 -6.58 9.50
N CYS A 234 12.46 -7.59 10.15
CA CYS A 234 12.75 -7.95 11.54
C CYS A 234 14.18 -8.44 11.79
N MET A 235 14.83 -9.01 10.78
CA MET A 235 16.22 -9.50 10.83
C MET A 235 17.20 -8.55 10.17
N SER A 236 16.70 -7.54 9.44
CA SER A 236 17.51 -6.67 8.60
C SER A 236 17.74 -5.32 9.28
N PRO A 237 18.98 -4.79 9.28
CA PRO A 237 19.24 -3.42 9.72
C PRO A 237 18.56 -2.41 8.78
N TYR A 238 18.26 -1.21 9.29
CA TYR A 238 17.83 -0.08 8.45
C TYR A 238 19.05 0.78 8.14
N HIS A 239 19.30 0.99 6.85
CA HIS A 239 20.35 1.86 6.36
C HIS A 239 19.75 3.20 5.90
N PRO A 240 20.34 4.34 6.28
CA PRO A 240 19.95 5.64 5.74
C PRO A 240 20.23 5.70 4.23
N ILE A 241 19.30 6.28 3.48
CA ILE A 241 19.47 6.60 2.06
C ILE A 241 19.88 8.08 1.97
N PHE A 242 21.05 8.33 1.39
CA PHE A 242 21.57 9.67 1.13
C PHE A 242 21.37 10.04 -0.35
N LEU A 243 21.13 11.32 -0.64
CA LEU A 243 21.10 11.97 -1.97
C LEU A 243 21.58 13.42 -1.73
N PRO A 244 22.33 14.12 -2.64
CA PRO A 244 22.44 13.98 -4.10
C PRO A 244 23.74 13.39 -4.69
N ASP A 245 24.82 13.19 -3.92
CA ASP A 245 26.11 12.65 -4.44
C ASP A 245 26.42 11.23 -3.91
N THR A 246 25.38 10.43 -3.69
CA THR A 246 25.56 9.07 -3.14
C THR A 246 25.92 8.09 -4.25
N VAL A 247 27.13 7.53 -4.18
CA VAL A 247 27.60 6.45 -5.07
C VAL A 247 27.27 5.09 -4.46
N THR A 248 26.40 4.35 -5.12
CA THR A 248 26.17 2.92 -4.91
C THR A 248 27.40 2.11 -5.37
N PRO A 249 27.70 0.93 -4.80
CA PRO A 249 28.84 0.09 -5.18
C PRO A 249 28.90 -0.16 -6.70
N ALA A 250 30.10 -0.43 -7.25
CA ALA A 250 30.36 -0.62 -8.69
C ALA A 250 29.55 -1.75 -9.38
N GLY A 251 28.71 -2.47 -8.63
CA GLY A 251 27.63 -3.30 -9.16
C GLY A 251 26.88 -3.99 -8.03
N TYR A 252 25.55 -4.10 -8.19
CA TYR A 252 24.89 -5.33 -7.76
C TYR A 252 25.21 -6.39 -8.81
N LEU A 253 25.72 -7.55 -8.41
CA LEU A 253 25.92 -8.66 -9.35
C LEU A 253 24.57 -9.07 -9.95
N GLU A 254 24.58 -9.49 -11.21
CA GLU A 254 23.40 -10.08 -11.83
C GLU A 254 23.04 -11.34 -11.04
N GLY A 255 21.92 -11.32 -10.32
CA GLY A 255 21.44 -12.49 -9.61
C GLY A 255 21.03 -13.57 -10.59
N GLY A 256 21.62 -14.75 -10.50
CA GLY A 256 21.26 -15.90 -11.32
C GLY A 256 19.87 -16.45 -10.98
N ALA A 257 19.36 -17.37 -11.81
CA ALA A 257 18.16 -18.15 -11.49
C ALA A 257 18.38 -19.10 -10.29
N GLY A 258 19.65 -19.35 -9.93
CA GLY A 258 20.08 -20.11 -8.76
C GLY A 258 20.35 -19.21 -7.55
N TYR A 259 20.29 -19.82 -6.37
CA TYR A 259 20.83 -19.20 -5.16
C TYR A 259 22.36 -19.25 -5.24
N ASP A 260 23.00 -18.09 -5.34
CA ASP A 260 24.44 -17.98 -5.17
C ASP A 260 24.73 -17.83 -3.67
N ALA A 261 25.46 -18.82 -3.13
CA ALA A 261 25.78 -18.93 -1.71
C ALA A 261 26.92 -18.00 -1.29
#